data_AF-A0A6I5C9R9-F1
#
_entry.id   AF-A0A6I5C9R9-F1
#
_cell.length_a   1.000
_cell.length_b   1.000
_cell.length_c   1.000
_cell.angle_alpha   90.00
_cell.angle_beta   90.00
_cell.angle_gamma   90.00
#
_symmetry.space_group_name_H-M   'P 1'
#
loop_
_entity.id
_entity.type
_entity.pdbx_description
1 polymer ?
#
loop_
_entity_poly.entity_id
_entity_poly.type
_entity_poly.pdbx_seq_one_letter_code
_entity_poly.pdbx_strand_id
1 'polypeptide(L)'
;AELAEGLRVDAGAMRAHLGLTHGLIVSERLSAELSGALGRARARELLTELARRAYAEDRPLAGLLADVPELRDTDLAGPTDPTRYTGCAGTLTDRALERR
;
A
#
# COMPACT_ATOMS: atom_id res chain seq x y z
N ALA A 1 19.00 -15.87 24.83
CA ALA A 1 18.13 -15.81 23.64
C ALA A 1 16.63 -15.75 24.00
N GLU A 2 16.28 -15.59 25.28
CA GLU A 2 14.89 -15.66 25.78
C GLU A 2 13.90 -14.77 25.03
N LEU A 3 14.30 -13.54 24.66
CA LEU A 3 13.45 -12.64 23.88
C LEU A 3 13.09 -13.21 22.50
N ALA A 4 14.07 -13.78 21.78
CA ALA A 4 13.85 -14.29 20.43
C ALA A 4 13.04 -15.59 20.45
N GLU A 5 13.29 -16.47 21.43
CA GLU A 5 12.59 -17.76 21.58
C GLU A 5 11.17 -17.59 22.12
N GLY A 6 10.93 -16.59 22.98
CA GLY A 6 9.63 -16.32 23.61
C GLY A 6 8.76 -15.27 22.91
N LEU A 7 9.23 -14.68 21.80
CA LEU A 7 8.50 -13.63 21.09
C LEU A 7 7.16 -14.14 20.57
N ARG A 8 6.07 -13.40 20.87
CA ARG A 8 4.75 -13.63 20.28
C ARG A 8 4.43 -12.51 19.30
N VAL A 9 4.17 -12.89 18.04
CA VAL A 9 3.82 -11.95 16.97
C VAL A 9 2.30 -11.84 16.90
N ASP A 10 1.78 -10.60 16.97
CA ASP A 10 0.38 -10.31 16.69
C ASP A 10 0.21 -9.88 15.23
N ALA A 11 -0.07 -10.86 14.36
CA ALA A 11 -0.33 -10.61 12.95
C ALA A 11 -1.63 -9.83 12.68
N GLY A 12 -2.57 -9.86 13.63
CA GLY A 12 -3.81 -9.08 13.56
C GLY A 12 -3.53 -7.60 13.72
N ALA A 13 -2.78 -7.24 14.76
CA ALA A 13 -2.32 -5.87 14.99
C ALA A 13 -1.45 -5.36 13.83
N MET A 14 -0.52 -6.17 13.33
CA MET A 14 0.29 -5.81 12.16
C MET A 14 -0.58 -5.46 10.95
N ARG A 15 -1.60 -6.27 10.64
CA ARG A 15 -2.52 -6.03 9.53
C ARG A 15 -3.38 -4.78 9.75
N ALA A 16 -3.90 -4.59 10.97
CA ALA A 16 -4.66 -3.40 11.32
C ALA A 16 -3.81 -2.12 11.18
N HIS A 17 -2.55 -2.17 11.58
CA HIS A 17 -1.63 -1.03 11.51
C HIS A 17 -1.32 -0.58 10.07
N LEU A 18 -1.41 -1.48 9.07
CA LEU A 18 -1.29 -1.08 7.66
C LEU A 18 -2.38 -0.08 7.25
N GLY A 19 -3.54 -0.09 7.92
CA GLY A 19 -4.65 0.82 7.67
C GLY A 19 -4.50 2.21 8.29
N LEU A 20 -3.55 2.43 9.21
CA LEU A 20 -3.42 3.69 9.98
C LEU A 20 -3.13 4.93 9.12
N THR A 21 -2.69 4.73 7.88
CA THR A 21 -2.39 5.82 6.93
C THR A 21 -3.50 6.03 5.90
N HIS A 22 -4.69 5.47 6.12
CA HIS A 22 -5.78 5.44 5.14
C HIS A 22 -5.38 4.83 3.78
N GLY A 23 -4.39 3.93 3.77
CA GLY A 23 -3.84 3.32 2.55
C GLY A 23 -2.72 4.12 1.87
N LEU A 24 -2.30 5.26 2.43
CA LEU A 24 -1.22 6.07 1.84
C LEU A 24 0.16 5.41 1.91
N ILE A 25 0.34 4.37 2.73
CA ILE A 25 1.57 3.58 2.78
C ILE A 25 1.96 2.96 1.41
N VAL A 26 1.02 2.78 0.48
CA VAL A 26 1.28 2.28 -0.89
C VAL A 26 1.31 3.38 -1.96
N SER A 27 1.42 4.66 -1.58
CA SER A 27 1.35 5.79 -2.53
C SER A 27 2.42 5.74 -3.63
N GLU A 28 3.61 5.22 -3.34
CA GLU A 28 4.66 5.07 -4.37
C GLU A 28 4.24 4.09 -5.46
N ARG A 29 3.72 2.92 -5.07
CA ARG A 29 3.18 1.92 -6.00
C ARG A 29 2.07 2.53 -6.85
N LEU A 30 1.11 3.18 -6.20
CA LEU A 30 0.00 3.83 -6.88
C LEU A 30 0.49 4.91 -7.85
N SER A 31 1.53 5.66 -7.51
CA SER A 31 2.12 6.65 -8.43
C SER A 31 2.65 5.99 -9.70
N ALA A 32 3.30 4.83 -9.61
CA ALA A 32 3.80 4.10 -10.77
C ALA A 32 2.64 3.56 -11.63
N GLU A 33 1.65 2.90 -11.03
CA GLU A 33 0.49 2.33 -11.73
C GLU A 33 -0.34 3.42 -12.42
N LEU A 34 -0.69 4.47 -11.68
CA LEU A 34 -1.49 5.58 -12.20
C LEU A 34 -0.74 6.40 -13.25
N SER A 35 0.60 6.46 -13.18
CA SER A 35 1.39 7.11 -14.24
C SER A 35 1.26 6.37 -15.58
N GLY A 36 1.07 5.05 -15.57
CA GLY A 36 0.82 4.27 -16.78
C GLY A 36 -0.55 4.56 -17.40
N ALA A 37 -1.57 4.81 -16.58
CA ALA A 37 -2.94 5.09 -17.04
C ALA A 37 -3.18 6.57 -17.39
N LEU A 38 -2.65 7.50 -16.58
CA LEU A 38 -2.99 8.93 -16.64
C LEU A 38 -1.82 9.83 -17.09
N GLY A 39 -0.59 9.28 -17.14
CA GLY A 39 0.63 10.05 -17.24
C GLY A 39 1.10 10.61 -15.90
N ARG A 40 2.42 10.81 -15.79
CA ARG A 40 3.11 11.12 -14.52
C ARG A 40 2.61 12.38 -13.82
N ALA A 41 2.38 13.46 -14.57
CA ALA A 41 1.96 14.74 -14.00
C ALA A 41 0.57 14.63 -13.36
N ARG A 42 -0.40 14.09 -14.11
CA ARG A 42 -1.77 13.90 -13.63
C ARG A 42 -1.85 12.92 -12.46
N ALA A 43 -1.12 11.80 -12.53
CA ALA A 43 -1.06 10.84 -11.44
C ALA A 43 -0.57 11.47 -10.12
N ARG A 44 0.48 12.29 -10.18
CA ARG A 44 1.01 13.00 -9.01
C ARG A 44 0.03 14.01 -8.44
N GLU A 45 -0.60 14.81 -9.30
CA GLU A 45 -1.62 15.78 -8.88
C GLU A 45 -2.79 15.10 -8.19
N LEU A 46 -3.33 14.05 -8.81
CA LEU A 46 -4.45 13.28 -8.28
C LEU A 46 -4.10 12.65 -6.93
N LEU A 47 -2.96 11.95 -6.81
CA LEU A 47 -2.58 11.35 -5.53
C LEU A 47 -2.35 12.39 -4.43
N THR A 48 -1.83 13.57 -4.77
CA THR A 48 -1.66 14.66 -3.80
C THR A 48 -3.01 15.17 -3.30
N GLU A 49 -3.99 15.33 -4.20
CA GLU A 49 -5.35 15.72 -3.85
C GLU A 49 -6.02 14.67 -2.96
N LEU A 50 -6.02 13.40 -3.40
CA LEU A 50 -6.69 12.33 -2.68
C LEU A 50 -6.04 12.03 -1.34
N ALA A 51 -4.72 12.20 -1.20
CA ALA A 51 -4.05 12.07 0.10
C ALA A 51 -4.55 13.08 1.13
N ARG A 52 -4.79 14.33 0.71
CA ARG A 52 -5.37 15.36 1.59
C ARG A 52 -6.82 15.01 1.95
N ARG A 53 -7.60 14.55 0.96
CA ARG A 53 -9.00 14.15 1.16
C ARG A 53 -9.13 12.94 2.07
N ALA A 54 -8.23 11.95 1.98
CA ALA A 54 -8.26 10.76 2.82
C ALA A 54 -8.28 11.12 4.32
N TYR A 55 -7.43 12.05 4.73
CA TYR A 55 -7.42 12.56 6.11
C TYR A 55 -8.57 13.52 6.41
N ALA A 56 -8.92 14.40 5.48
CA ALA A 56 -9.98 15.39 5.71
C ALA A 56 -11.38 14.74 5.83
N GLU A 57 -11.61 13.65 5.10
CA GLU A 57 -12.89 12.93 5.05
C GLU A 57 -12.89 11.67 5.93
N ASP A 58 -11.77 11.31 6.57
CA ASP A 58 -11.59 10.03 7.27
C ASP A 58 -11.97 8.82 6.40
N ARG A 59 -11.48 8.82 5.16
CA ARG A 59 -11.82 7.82 4.13
C ARG A 59 -10.59 7.10 3.60
N PRO A 60 -10.67 5.80 3.31
CA PRO A 60 -9.58 5.07 2.68
C PRO A 60 -9.33 5.58 1.26
N LEU A 61 -8.05 5.71 0.89
CA LEU A 61 -7.62 6.14 -0.43
C LEU A 61 -8.21 5.27 -1.55
N ALA A 62 -8.37 3.97 -1.31
CA ALA A 62 -8.97 3.04 -2.28
C ALA A 62 -10.40 3.45 -2.67
N GLY A 63 -11.21 3.88 -1.69
CA GLY A 63 -12.57 4.36 -1.96
C GLY A 63 -12.56 5.68 -2.72
N LEU A 64 -11.65 6.59 -2.37
CA LEU A 64 -11.51 7.86 -3.08
C LEU A 64 -11.04 7.68 -4.53
N LEU A 65 -10.15 6.72 -4.79
CA LEU A 65 -9.71 6.37 -6.15
C LEU A 65 -10.86 5.77 -6.98
N ALA A 66 -11.73 4.96 -6.38
CA ALA A 66 -12.89 4.39 -7.06
C ALA A 66 -13.93 5.45 -7.48
N ASP A 67 -13.96 6.59 -6.79
CA ASP A 67 -14.82 7.72 -7.13
C ASP A 67 -14.29 8.55 -8.31
N VAL A 68 -13.05 8.31 -8.77
CA VAL A 68 -12.40 9.08 -9.85
C VAL A 68 -12.88 8.57 -11.22
N PRO A 69 -13.59 9.38 -12.03
CA PRO A 69 -14.11 8.94 -13.33
C PRO A 69 -13.03 8.47 -14.30
N GLU A 70 -11.86 9.10 -14.31
CA GLU A 70 -10.73 8.73 -15.18
C GLU A 70 -10.16 7.33 -14.88
N LEU A 71 -10.48 6.75 -13.72
CA LEU A 71 -9.97 5.46 -13.26
C LEU A 71 -11.02 4.35 -13.26
N ARG A 72 -12.22 4.61 -13.81
CA ARG A 72 -13.34 3.65 -13.81
C ARG A 72 -12.97 2.26 -14.34
N ASP A 73 -12.13 2.21 -15.37
CA ASP A 73 -11.73 0.95 -16.03
C ASP A 73 -10.36 0.45 -15.55
N THR A 74 -9.78 1.06 -14.51
CA THR A 74 -8.48 0.68 -13.93
C THR A 74 -8.69 -0.22 -12.72
N ASP A 75 -8.15 -1.45 -12.75
CA ASP A 75 -8.15 -2.31 -11.57
C ASP A 75 -7.12 -1.83 -10.54
N LEU A 76 -7.62 -1.26 -9.45
CA LEU A 76 -6.81 -0.74 -8.35
C LEU A 76 -6.90 -1.60 -7.08
N ALA A 77 -7.63 -2.72 -7.10
CA ALA A 77 -7.77 -3.57 -5.90
C ALA A 77 -6.43 -4.15 -5.45
N GLY A 78 -5.61 -4.61 -6.40
CA GLY A 78 -4.25 -5.09 -6.12
C GLY A 78 -3.30 -3.98 -5.65
N PRO A 79 -3.16 -2.87 -6.41
CA PRO A 79 -2.30 -1.75 -6.05
C PRO A 79 -2.62 -1.06 -4.71
N THR A 80 -3.88 -1.06 -4.29
CA THR A 80 -4.30 -0.44 -3.02
C THR A 80 -4.12 -1.33 -1.79
N ASP A 81 -3.86 -2.63 -1.98
CA ASP A 81 -3.64 -3.58 -0.89
C ASP A 81 -2.18 -3.56 -0.41
N PRO A 82 -1.89 -3.05 0.79
CA PRO A 82 -0.52 -2.99 1.33
C PRO A 82 0.10 -4.36 1.57
N THR A 83 -0.70 -5.41 1.70
CA THR A 83 -0.16 -6.78 1.89
C THR A 83 0.42 -7.37 0.61
N ARG A 84 0.11 -6.77 -0.55
CA ARG A 84 0.58 -7.20 -1.87
C ARG A 84 1.80 -6.43 -2.36
N TYR A 85 2.40 -5.59 -1.52
CA TYR A 85 3.53 -4.74 -1.90
C TYR A 85 4.72 -4.84 -0.94
N THR A 86 5.13 -6.06 -0.61
CA THR A 86 6.28 -6.34 0.27
C THR A 86 7.61 -6.45 -0.48
N GLY A 87 7.63 -6.18 -1.79
CA GLY A 87 8.81 -6.32 -2.65
C GLY A 87 9.46 -7.70 -2.52
N CYS A 88 10.79 -7.73 -2.40
CA CYS A 88 11.58 -8.97 -2.30
C CYS A 88 11.63 -9.57 -0.89
N ALA A 89 10.81 -9.12 0.07
CA ALA A 89 10.91 -9.56 1.47
C ALA A 89 10.88 -11.09 1.64
N GLY A 90 9.99 -11.79 0.92
CA GLY A 90 9.92 -13.26 0.91
C GLY A 90 11.22 -13.89 0.40
N THR A 91 11.61 -13.55 -0.83
CA THR A 91 12.84 -14.09 -1.46
C THR A 91 14.11 -13.81 -0.64
N LEU A 92 14.22 -12.64 -0.01
CA LEU A 92 15.36 -12.31 0.85
C LEU A 92 15.35 -13.12 2.15
N THR A 93 14.17 -13.42 2.69
CA THR A 93 14.00 -14.28 3.86
C THR A 93 14.43 -15.71 3.54
N ASP A 94 13.94 -16.27 2.42
CA ASP A 94 14.30 -17.61 1.96
C ASP A 94 15.82 -17.73 1.78
N ARG A 95 16.43 -16.76 1.09
CA ARG A 95 17.89 -16.71 0.91
C ARG A 95 18.65 -16.63 2.23
N ALA A 96 18.12 -15.96 3.25
CA ALA A 96 18.76 -15.88 4.55
C ALA A 96 18.73 -17.22 5.30
N LEU A 97 17.63 -17.98 5.17
CA LEU A 97 17.47 -19.30 5.79
C LEU A 97 18.29 -20.39 5.09
N GLU A 98 18.57 -20.24 3.80
CA GLU A 98 19.33 -21.20 2.99
C GLU A 98 20.86 -21.00 3.06
N ARG A 99 21.33 -19.92 3.69
CA ARG A 99 22.77 -19.67 3.87
C ARG A 99 23.36 -20.70 4.83
N ARG A 100 24.31 -21.49 4.32
CA ARG A 100 25.20 -22.35 5.10
C ARG A 100 26.40 -21.59 5.62
#